data_AF-A0A2E6H4V5-F1
#
_entry.id   AF-A0A2E6H4V5-F1
#
_cell.length_a   1.000
_cell.length_b   1.000
_cell.length_c   1.000
_cell.angle_alpha   90.00
_cell.angle_beta   90.00
_cell.angle_gamma   90.00
#
_symmetry.space_group_name_H-M   'P 1'
#
loop_
_entity.id
_entity.type
_entity.pdbx_description
1 polymer ?
#
loop_
_entity_poly.entity_id
_entity_poly.type
_entity_poly.pdbx_seq_one_letter_code
_entity_poly.pdbx_strand_id
1 'polypeptide(L)'
;MKNLFLIFAVIITVFTNFATANDHSFQDSIQEGKIEAAYLNMLREDINKAEAGFEHTVANLDEPINDVEGKIQAAMIDMIETEIKMAKVMHSDLSNEEVINDETSSELRKQIELVKDLTAELSL
;
A
#
# COMPACT_ATOMS: atom_id res chain seq x y z
N MET A 1 26.38 14.37 -56.56
CA MET A 1 25.20 13.60 -56.09
C MET A 1 25.48 12.58 -54.97
N LYS A 2 26.74 12.26 -54.60
CA LYS A 2 27.02 11.39 -53.44
C LYS A 2 26.83 12.06 -52.07
N ASN A 3 27.01 13.37 -51.98
CA ASN A 3 26.94 14.11 -50.71
C ASN A 3 25.51 14.40 -50.24
N LEU A 4 24.49 14.23 -51.09
CA LEU A 4 23.08 14.47 -50.75
C LEU A 4 22.44 13.22 -50.11
N PHE A 5 22.89 12.03 -50.49
CA PHE A 5 22.42 10.75 -49.93
C PHE A 5 22.89 10.53 -48.49
N LEU A 6 24.07 11.05 -48.16
CA LEU A 6 24.67 10.97 -46.82
C LEU A 6 23.92 11.83 -45.79
N ILE A 7 23.43 13.00 -46.19
CA ILE A 7 22.66 13.89 -45.30
C ILE A 7 21.28 13.30 -45.00
N PHE A 8 20.63 12.67 -45.99
CA PHE A 8 19.31 12.06 -45.81
C PHE A 8 19.35 10.81 -44.90
N ALA A 9 20.43 10.01 -44.99
CA ALA A 9 20.61 8.85 -44.13
C ALA A 9 20.82 9.23 -42.66
N VAL A 10 21.59 10.30 -42.38
CA VAL A 10 21.84 10.77 -41.01
C VAL A 10 20.56 11.32 -40.36
N ILE A 11 19.72 12.01 -41.12
CA ILE A 11 18.45 12.53 -40.62
C ILE A 11 17.52 11.37 -40.19
N ILE A 12 17.41 10.30 -41.01
CA ILE A 12 16.54 9.16 -40.70
C ILE A 12 16.99 8.43 -39.41
N THR A 13 18.29 8.23 -39.19
CA THR A 13 18.78 7.55 -37.97
C THR A 13 18.58 8.37 -36.70
N VAL A 14 18.63 9.70 -36.78
CA VAL A 14 18.38 10.57 -35.61
C VAL A 14 16.91 10.55 -35.22
N PHE A 15 15.99 10.57 -36.19
CA PHE A 15 14.55 10.51 -35.92
C PHE A 15 14.07 9.14 -35.40
N THR A 16 14.64 8.03 -35.87
CA THR A 16 14.27 6.71 -35.35
C THR A 16 14.70 6.54 -33.89
N ASN A 17 15.89 7.03 -33.50
CA ASN A 17 16.35 6.91 -32.12
C ASN A 17 15.52 7.76 -31.12
N PHE A 18 14.98 8.91 -31.57
CA PHE A 18 14.13 9.76 -30.73
C PHE A 18 12.73 9.18 -30.50
N ALA A 19 12.19 8.44 -31.49
CA ALA A 19 10.89 7.78 -31.36
C ALA A 19 10.95 6.56 -30.44
N THR A 20 12.00 5.73 -30.53
CA THR A 20 12.13 4.53 -29.69
C THR A 20 12.45 4.86 -28.24
N ALA A 21 13.25 5.90 -27.97
CA ALA A 21 13.60 6.31 -26.60
C ALA A 21 12.38 6.83 -25.82
N ASN A 22 11.47 7.55 -26.48
CA ASN A 22 10.24 8.05 -25.85
C ASN A 22 9.22 6.93 -25.58
N ASP A 23 9.17 5.90 -26.44
CA ASP A 23 8.24 4.77 -26.25
C ASP A 23 8.67 3.86 -25.09
N HIS A 24 9.98 3.63 -24.92
CA HIS A 24 10.51 2.90 -23.76
C HIS A 24 10.27 3.63 -22.44
N SER A 25 10.55 4.95 -22.38
CA SER A 25 10.32 5.75 -21.16
C SER A 25 8.85 5.79 -20.75
N PHE A 26 7.92 5.82 -21.72
CA PHE A 26 6.49 5.82 -21.43
C PHE A 26 6.00 4.44 -20.96
N GLN A 27 6.50 3.36 -21.57
CA GLN A 27 6.18 1.99 -21.13
C GLN A 27 6.69 1.70 -19.72
N ASP A 28 7.89 2.19 -19.37
CA ASP A 28 8.47 2.03 -18.03
C ASP A 28 7.63 2.76 -16.98
N SER A 29 7.23 4.01 -17.23
CA SER A 29 6.35 4.79 -16.34
C SER A 29 4.97 4.14 -16.13
N ILE A 30 4.38 3.55 -17.18
CA ILE A 30 3.12 2.80 -17.04
C ILE A 30 3.30 1.55 -16.18
N GLN A 31 4.41 0.83 -16.33
CA GLN A 31 4.68 -0.37 -15.53
C GLN A 31 4.91 -0.01 -14.07
N GLU A 32 5.66 1.05 -13.80
CA GLU A 32 5.90 1.57 -12.44
C GLU A 32 4.58 1.92 -11.74
N GLY A 33 3.72 2.72 -12.38
CA GLY A 33 2.42 3.06 -11.80
C GLY A 33 1.48 1.86 -11.57
N LYS A 34 1.59 0.79 -12.38
CA LYS A 34 0.85 -0.47 -12.14
C LYS A 34 1.38 -1.23 -10.93
N ILE A 35 2.70 -1.23 -10.73
CA ILE A 35 3.35 -1.88 -9.59
C ILE A 35 2.96 -1.15 -8.31
N GLU A 36 3.03 0.17 -8.31
CA GLU A 36 2.63 1.01 -7.16
C GLU A 36 1.15 0.81 -6.80
N ALA A 37 0.26 0.80 -7.80
CA ALA A 37 -1.16 0.52 -7.57
C ALA A 37 -1.41 -0.90 -7.03
N ALA A 38 -0.67 -1.91 -7.53
CA ALA A 38 -0.77 -3.27 -7.01
C ALA A 38 -0.30 -3.34 -5.55
N TYR A 39 0.79 -2.64 -5.22
CA TYR A 39 1.34 -2.60 -3.87
C TYR A 39 0.40 -1.88 -2.89
N LEU A 40 -0.17 -0.75 -3.28
CA LEU A 40 -1.18 -0.03 -2.49
C LEU A 40 -2.44 -0.88 -2.27
N ASN A 41 -2.87 -1.65 -3.27
CA ASN A 41 -4.00 -2.58 -3.13
C ASN A 41 -3.69 -3.74 -2.18
N MET A 42 -2.46 -4.26 -2.19
CA MET A 42 -2.01 -5.29 -1.25
C MET A 42 -2.09 -4.78 0.20
N LEU A 43 -1.58 -3.57 0.46
CA LEU A 43 -1.64 -2.95 1.79
C LEU A 43 -3.09 -2.74 2.25
N ARG A 44 -4.00 -2.35 1.34
CA ARG A 44 -5.43 -2.27 1.64
C ARG A 44 -6.02 -3.62 2.04
N GLU A 45 -5.65 -4.67 1.33
CA GLU A 45 -6.10 -6.03 1.63
C GLU A 45 -5.61 -6.49 3.00
N ASP A 46 -4.37 -6.16 3.36
CA ASP A 46 -3.81 -6.51 4.67
C ASP A 46 -4.52 -5.77 5.82
N ILE A 47 -4.88 -4.50 5.64
CA ILE A 47 -5.74 -3.76 6.59
C ILE A 47 -7.09 -4.48 6.76
N ASN A 48 -7.75 -4.83 5.66
CA ASN A 48 -9.06 -5.49 5.70
C ASN A 48 -8.99 -6.87 6.37
N LYS A 49 -7.89 -7.61 6.17
CA LYS A 49 -7.66 -8.90 6.85
C LYS A 49 -7.46 -8.71 8.36
N ALA A 50 -6.70 -7.70 8.76
CA ALA A 50 -6.48 -7.40 10.17
C ALA A 50 -7.80 -6.99 10.86
N GLU A 51 -8.59 -6.12 10.23
CA GLU A 51 -9.92 -5.72 10.70
C GLU A 51 -10.88 -6.92 10.81
N ALA A 52 -10.97 -7.75 9.77
CA ALA A 52 -11.82 -8.95 9.81
C ALA A 52 -11.38 -9.94 10.91
N GLY A 53 -10.07 -10.08 11.14
CA GLY A 53 -9.53 -10.89 12.23
C GLY A 53 -9.95 -10.34 13.60
N PHE A 54 -9.88 -9.03 13.79
CA PHE A 54 -10.34 -8.35 14.98
C PHE A 54 -11.84 -8.52 15.22
N GLU A 55 -12.68 -8.25 14.21
CA GLU A 55 -14.13 -8.41 14.31
C GLU A 55 -14.52 -9.86 14.67
N HIS A 56 -13.83 -10.84 14.09
CA HIS A 56 -14.00 -12.24 14.43
C HIS A 56 -13.62 -12.52 15.89
N THR A 57 -12.48 -12.01 16.37
CA THR A 57 -12.07 -12.18 17.78
C THR A 57 -13.12 -11.60 18.73
N VAL A 58 -13.55 -10.36 18.52
CA VAL A 58 -14.54 -9.68 19.36
C VAL A 58 -15.87 -10.44 19.40
N ALA A 59 -16.34 -10.94 18.25
CA ALA A 59 -17.58 -11.71 18.18
C ALA A 59 -17.55 -13.05 18.95
N ASN A 60 -16.35 -13.54 19.29
CA ASN A 60 -16.14 -14.82 19.98
C ASN A 60 -15.56 -14.65 21.40
N LEU A 61 -15.58 -13.44 21.98
CA LEU A 61 -15.21 -13.25 23.38
C LEU A 61 -16.29 -13.84 24.29
N ASP A 62 -15.89 -14.76 25.18
CA ASP A 62 -16.78 -15.52 26.07
C ASP A 62 -17.29 -14.71 27.28
N GLU A 63 -16.78 -13.50 27.52
CA GLU A 63 -17.03 -12.76 28.76
C GLU A 63 -18.03 -11.60 28.64
N PRO A 64 -18.97 -11.45 29.61
CA PRO A 64 -19.80 -10.27 29.70
C PRO A 64 -18.97 -9.04 30.11
N ILE A 65 -19.09 -7.96 29.33
CA ILE A 65 -18.40 -6.66 29.51
C ILE A 65 -18.96 -5.87 30.72
N ASN A 66 -19.15 -6.51 31.89
CA ASN A 66 -19.76 -5.90 33.06
C ASN A 66 -18.85 -5.88 34.32
N ASP A 67 -17.83 -6.72 34.37
CA ASP A 67 -16.83 -6.75 35.45
C ASP A 67 -15.53 -5.98 35.10
N VAL A 68 -14.56 -5.92 36.02
CA VAL A 68 -13.28 -5.17 35.81
C VAL A 68 -12.50 -5.72 34.61
N GLU A 69 -12.50 -7.04 34.41
CA GLU A 69 -11.91 -7.69 33.22
C GLU A 69 -12.60 -7.24 31.93
N GLY A 70 -13.94 -7.15 31.95
CA GLY A 70 -14.71 -6.58 30.84
C GLY A 70 -14.35 -5.12 30.51
N LYS A 71 -13.99 -4.29 31.50
CA LYS A 71 -13.54 -2.91 31.25
C LYS A 71 -12.16 -2.86 30.58
N ILE A 72 -11.27 -3.79 30.92
CA ILE A 72 -9.95 -3.89 30.29
C ILE A 72 -10.11 -4.36 28.85
N GLN A 73 -10.93 -5.39 28.61
CA GLN A 73 -11.26 -5.87 27.26
C GLN A 73 -11.90 -4.76 26.42
N ALA A 74 -12.86 -4.01 26.97
CA ALA A 74 -13.46 -2.88 26.26
C ALA A 74 -12.43 -1.81 25.87
N ALA A 75 -11.51 -1.46 26.78
CA ALA A 75 -10.44 -0.51 26.49
C ALA A 75 -9.47 -1.04 25.41
N MET A 76 -9.19 -2.35 25.39
CA MET A 76 -8.38 -2.97 24.34
C MET A 76 -9.09 -2.94 22.99
N ILE A 77 -10.40 -3.24 22.96
CA ILE A 77 -11.24 -3.14 21.76
C ILE A 77 -11.20 -1.72 21.19
N ASP A 78 -11.45 -0.71 22.03
CA ASP A 78 -11.41 0.71 21.63
C ASP A 78 -10.03 1.13 21.08
N MET A 79 -8.96 0.62 21.68
CA MET A 79 -7.59 0.86 21.22
C MET A 79 -7.38 0.24 19.84
N ILE A 80 -7.71 -1.04 19.65
CA ILE A 80 -7.54 -1.73 18.37
C ILE A 80 -8.37 -1.06 17.27
N GLU A 81 -9.61 -0.64 17.55
CA GLU A 81 -10.42 0.13 16.60
C GLU A 81 -9.75 1.45 16.18
N THR A 82 -9.08 2.11 17.12
CA THR A 82 -8.34 3.35 16.86
C THR A 82 -7.14 3.09 15.95
N GLU A 83 -6.37 2.04 16.23
CA GLU A 83 -5.23 1.65 15.40
C GLU A 83 -5.65 1.22 13.98
N ILE A 84 -6.80 0.54 13.82
CA ILE A 84 -7.38 0.24 12.49
C ILE A 84 -7.73 1.53 11.73
N LYS A 85 -8.36 2.51 12.40
CA LYS A 85 -8.68 3.81 11.81
C LYS A 85 -7.40 4.53 11.38
N MET A 86 -6.35 4.50 12.20
CA MET A 86 -5.04 5.08 11.86
C MET A 86 -4.41 4.41 10.63
N ALA A 87 -4.44 3.08 10.54
CA ALA A 87 -3.97 2.36 9.35
C ALA A 87 -4.72 2.77 8.07
N LYS A 88 -6.04 2.96 8.15
CA LYS A 88 -6.86 3.43 7.01
C LYS A 88 -6.50 4.86 6.58
N VAL A 89 -6.23 5.75 7.55
CA VAL A 89 -5.76 7.12 7.26
C VAL A 89 -4.38 7.07 6.59
N MET A 90 -3.44 6.32 7.15
CA MET A 90 -2.10 6.14 6.57
C MET A 90 -2.15 5.57 5.15
N HIS A 91 -3.06 4.64 4.87
CA HIS A 91 -3.29 4.12 3.52
C HIS A 91 -3.78 5.19 2.56
N SER A 92 -4.74 6.01 3.01
CA SER A 92 -5.23 7.16 2.24
C SER A 92 -4.11 8.17 1.97
N ASP A 93 -3.28 8.48 2.97
CA ASP A 93 -2.18 9.42 2.81
C ASP A 93 -1.12 8.88 1.84
N LEU A 94 -0.75 7.60 1.98
CA LEU A 94 0.17 6.91 1.06
C LEU A 94 -0.33 6.89 -0.39
N SER A 95 -1.66 6.86 -0.60
CA SER A 95 -2.23 6.92 -1.95
C SER A 95 -2.05 8.26 -2.66
N ASN A 96 -1.65 9.30 -1.92
CA ASN A 96 -1.36 10.63 -2.44
C ASN A 96 0.16 10.91 -2.58
N GLU A 97 1.02 9.94 -2.23
CA GLU A 97 2.46 10.08 -2.38
C GLU A 97 2.89 9.99 -3.85
N GLU A 98 4.00 10.65 -4.20
CA GLU A 98 4.56 10.65 -5.56
C GLU A 98 5.22 9.30 -5.91
N VAL A 99 5.74 8.59 -4.90
CA VAL A 99 6.41 7.30 -5.06
C VAL A 99 5.98 6.36 -3.93
N ILE A 100 5.50 5.17 -4.29
CA ILE A 100 5.08 4.16 -3.32
C ILE A 100 6.09 3.01 -3.31
N ASN A 101 6.86 2.89 -2.22
CA ASN A 101 7.89 1.87 -2.06
C ASN A 101 8.00 1.40 -0.60
N ASP A 102 9.01 0.57 -0.32
CA ASP A 102 9.24 0.02 1.02
C ASP A 102 9.45 1.08 2.11
N GLU A 103 10.11 2.18 1.78
CA GLU A 103 10.40 3.25 2.72
C GLU A 103 9.13 4.03 3.04
N THR A 104 8.42 4.49 2.00
CA THR A 104 7.21 5.31 2.17
C THR A 104 6.06 4.51 2.80
N SER A 105 5.99 3.20 2.58
CA SER A 105 4.98 2.33 3.19
C SER A 105 5.38 1.72 4.53
N SER A 106 6.60 1.96 5.02
CA SER A 106 7.16 1.27 6.19
C SER A 106 6.29 1.43 7.43
N GLU A 107 5.82 2.65 7.68
CA GLU A 107 5.04 2.95 8.87
C GLU A 107 3.65 2.32 8.84
N LEU A 108 2.98 2.35 7.68
CA LEU A 108 1.70 1.65 7.51
C LEU A 108 1.85 0.14 7.76
N ARG A 109 2.94 -0.48 7.30
CA ARG A 109 3.18 -1.90 7.57
C ARG A 109 3.33 -2.19 9.06
N LYS A 110 4.09 -1.38 9.79
CA LYS A 110 4.20 -1.52 11.25
C LYS A 110 2.85 -1.35 11.94
N GLN A 111 2.05 -0.39 11.49
CA GLN A 111 0.72 -0.13 12.01
C GLN A 111 -0.22 -1.34 11.81
N ILE A 112 -0.17 -1.98 10.64
CA ILE A 112 -0.92 -3.21 10.35
C ILE A 112 -0.47 -4.36 11.28
N GLU A 113 0.84 -4.53 11.48
CA GLU A 113 1.35 -5.57 12.37
C GLU A 113 0.95 -5.31 13.84
N LEU A 114 0.99 -4.05 14.29
CA LEU A 114 0.51 -3.67 15.63
C LEU A 114 -0.97 -4.07 15.84
N VAL A 115 -1.83 -3.83 14.86
CA VAL A 115 -3.25 -4.26 14.92
C VAL A 115 -3.36 -5.78 15.08
N LYS A 116 -2.55 -6.55 14.35
CA LYS A 116 -2.56 -8.02 14.43
C LYS A 116 -2.08 -8.50 15.80
N ASP A 117 -1.01 -7.91 16.32
CA ASP A 117 -0.44 -8.24 17.63
C ASP A 117 -1.44 -7.96 18.76
N LEU A 118 -2.03 -6.77 18.78
CA LEU A 118 -3.04 -6.40 19.78
C LEU A 118 -4.29 -7.29 19.68
N THR A 119 -4.70 -7.66 18.46
CA THR A 119 -5.81 -8.60 18.25
C THR A 119 -5.50 -9.99 18.79
N ALA A 120 -4.26 -10.46 18.63
CA ALA A 120 -3.83 -11.72 19.20
C ALA A 120 -3.82 -11.67 20.73
N GLU A 121 -3.36 -10.57 21.32
CA GLU A 121 -3.39 -10.34 22.78
C GLU A 121 -4.81 -10.34 23.36
N LEU A 122 -5.79 -9.78 22.63
CA LEU A 122 -7.20 -9.80 23.04
C LEU A 122 -7.80 -11.22 23.08
N SER A 123 -7.23 -12.17 22.33
CA SER A 123 -7.70 -13.56 22.22
C SER A 123 -7.04 -14.55 23.18
N LEU A 124 -6.09 -14.09 24.01
CA LEU A 124 -5.37 -14.89 25.02
C LEU A 124 -6.14 -14.96 26.35
#